data_AF-A0A506XKM3-F1
#
_entry.id   AF-A0A506XKM3-F1
#
_cell.length_a   1.000
_cell.length_b   1.000
_cell.length_c   1.000
_cell.angle_alpha   90.00
_cell.angle_beta   90.00
_cell.angle_gamma   90.00
#
_symmetry.space_group_name_H-M   'P 1'
#
loop_
_entity.id
_entity.type
_entity.pdbx_description
1 polymer ?
#
loop_
_entity_poly.entity_id
_entity_poly.type
_entity_poly.pdbx_seq_one_letter_code
_entity_poly.pdbx_strand_id
1 'polypeptide(L)'
;MDDAGGTAGGDACEQLARVAERLAERTDEPHRFLRGLAWNCAGIRLDPRGLLDLARGGRNRFRGGGFRSEFDDGTTGQVRHFTGIAVAPVLIGESATRWAMRTVLRDPETSADHRLSIAALEFSAALREARIHPADAGAWIREHLATRAR
;
A
#
# COMPACT_ATOMS: atom_id res chain seq x y z
N MET A 1 -31.36 24.69 11.37
CA MET A 1 -30.05 25.11 11.87
C MET A 1 -29.05 24.32 11.08
N ASP A 2 -28.41 25.04 10.17
CA ASP A 2 -27.83 24.60 8.92
C ASP A 2 -26.58 23.73 9.06
N ASP A 3 -26.46 22.87 8.04
CA ASP A 3 -25.31 22.23 7.41
C ASP A 3 -23.88 22.64 7.81
N ALA A 4 -23.08 21.61 8.14
CA ALA A 4 -21.77 21.34 7.52
C ALA A 4 -21.47 19.84 7.78
N GLY A 5 -21.50 18.94 6.79
CA GLY A 5 -20.65 19.01 5.61
C GLY A 5 -19.39 18.17 5.82
N GLY A 6 -19.56 16.88 6.11
CA GLY A 6 -18.47 15.90 6.22
C GLY A 6 -18.63 14.77 5.20
N THR A 7 -19.08 15.06 3.98
CA THR A 7 -19.25 14.05 2.94
C THR A 7 -17.97 13.87 2.13
N ALA A 8 -17.60 12.59 1.98
CA ALA A 8 -16.89 12.01 0.83
C ALA A 8 -15.35 12.10 0.76
N GLY A 9 -14.70 11.43 1.71
CA GLY A 9 -13.37 10.83 1.52
C GLY A 9 -13.27 9.60 2.40
N GLY A 10 -13.85 8.47 1.96
CA GLY A 10 -13.86 7.23 2.75
C GLY A 10 -12.46 6.85 3.19
N ASP A 11 -12.33 6.31 4.40
CA ASP A 11 -11.05 5.85 4.96
C ASP A 11 -10.32 4.97 3.92
N ALA A 12 -9.22 5.51 3.38
CA ALA A 12 -8.49 4.88 2.30
C ALA A 12 -7.68 3.69 2.82
N CYS A 13 -7.23 3.75 4.07
CA CYS A 13 -6.58 2.65 4.76
C CYS A 13 -7.57 1.50 5.01
N GLU A 14 -8.79 1.81 5.42
CA GLU A 14 -9.89 0.84 5.54
C GLU A 14 -10.22 0.17 4.20
N GLN A 15 -10.30 0.96 3.13
CA GLN A 15 -10.56 0.43 1.80
C GLN A 15 -9.43 -0.49 1.32
N LEU A 16 -8.18 -0.14 1.61
CA LEU A 16 -7.02 -0.99 1.35
C LEU A 16 -7.14 -2.32 2.13
N ALA A 17 -7.47 -2.28 3.42
CA ALA A 17 -7.69 -3.49 4.23
C ALA A 17 -8.80 -4.38 3.66
N ARG A 18 -9.93 -3.81 3.25
CA ARG A 18 -11.04 -4.56 2.62
C ARG A 18 -10.66 -5.17 1.27
N VAL A 19 -9.81 -4.51 0.49
CA VAL A 19 -9.28 -5.10 -0.75
C VAL A 19 -8.39 -6.29 -0.43
N ALA A 20 -7.53 -6.18 0.58
CA ALA A 20 -6.68 -7.28 1.04
C ALA A 20 -7.53 -8.49 1.49
N GLU A 21 -8.55 -8.28 2.32
CA GLU A 21 -9.49 -9.32 2.78
C GLU A 21 -10.14 -10.06 1.60
N ARG A 22 -10.76 -9.32 0.66
CA ARG A 22 -11.39 -9.91 -0.53
C ARG A 22 -10.41 -10.65 -1.45
N LEU A 23 -9.14 -10.25 -1.45
CA LEU A 23 -8.13 -10.91 -2.26
C LEU A 23 -7.66 -12.21 -1.61
N ALA A 24 -7.56 -12.23 -0.28
CA ALA A 24 -7.20 -13.41 0.49
C ALA A 24 -8.22 -14.55 0.35
N GLU A 25 -9.51 -14.22 0.14
CA GLU A 25 -10.55 -15.21 -0.21
C GLU A 25 -10.25 -15.97 -1.52
N ARG A 26 -9.39 -15.41 -2.39
CA ARG A 26 -9.12 -15.94 -3.73
C ARG A 26 -7.74 -16.58 -3.86
N THR A 27 -6.83 -16.29 -2.94
CA THR A 27 -5.47 -16.82 -2.98
C THR A 27 -4.77 -16.68 -1.63
N ASP A 28 -4.06 -17.73 -1.26
CA ASP A 28 -3.11 -17.84 -0.16
C ASP A 28 -1.64 -17.72 -0.63
N GLU A 29 -1.41 -17.57 -1.95
CA GLU A 29 -0.07 -17.49 -2.54
C GLU A 29 0.46 -16.04 -2.47
N PRO A 30 1.54 -15.77 -1.72
CA PRO A 30 1.99 -14.41 -1.43
C PRO A 30 2.31 -13.54 -2.65
N HIS A 31 2.90 -14.10 -3.71
CA HIS A 31 3.29 -13.33 -4.89
C HIS A 31 2.06 -12.92 -5.70
N ARG A 32 1.11 -13.84 -5.93
CA ARG A 32 -0.18 -13.57 -6.57
C ARG A 32 -1.01 -12.62 -5.74
N PHE A 33 -0.99 -12.73 -4.41
CA PHE A 33 -1.64 -11.78 -3.52
C PHE A 33 -1.07 -10.37 -3.69
N LEU A 34 0.25 -10.18 -3.55
CA LEU A 34 0.88 -8.85 -3.66
C LEU A 34 0.64 -8.21 -5.04
N ARG A 35 0.71 -9.00 -6.12
CA ARG A 35 0.38 -8.55 -7.47
C ARG A 35 -1.09 -8.13 -7.61
N GLY A 36 -2.01 -8.92 -7.06
CA GLY A 36 -3.43 -8.61 -7.05
C GLY A 36 -3.74 -7.35 -6.26
N LEU A 37 -3.08 -7.14 -5.13
CA LEU A 37 -3.27 -5.97 -4.28
C LEU A 37 -2.85 -4.69 -5.01
N ALA A 38 -1.66 -4.69 -5.63
CA ALA A 38 -1.17 -3.57 -6.44
C ALA A 38 -2.05 -3.28 -7.66
N TRP A 39 -2.53 -4.30 -8.36
CA TRP A 39 -3.46 -4.12 -9.47
C TRP A 39 -4.78 -3.48 -9.01
N ASN A 40 -5.36 -3.96 -7.91
CA ASN A 40 -6.65 -3.48 -7.43
C ASN A 40 -6.57 -2.05 -6.86
N CYS A 41 -5.45 -1.70 -6.23
CA CYS A 41 -5.31 -0.41 -5.53
C CYS A 41 -4.64 0.70 -6.35
N ALA A 42 -3.56 0.38 -7.05
CA ALA A 42 -2.78 1.35 -7.82
C ALA A 42 -3.03 1.26 -9.33
N GLY A 43 -3.74 0.22 -9.80
CA GLY A 43 -3.92 -0.05 -11.22
C GLY A 43 -2.63 -0.45 -11.94
N ILE A 44 -1.59 -0.87 -11.20
CA ILE A 44 -0.29 -1.26 -11.75
C ILE A 44 -0.49 -2.51 -12.59
N ARG A 45 -0.33 -2.37 -13.90
CA ARG A 45 -0.40 -3.49 -14.84
C ARG A 45 0.85 -4.35 -14.69
N LEU A 46 0.69 -5.67 -14.71
CA LEU A 46 1.77 -6.64 -14.45
C LEU A 46 2.60 -6.96 -15.71
N ASP A 47 2.31 -6.32 -16.84
CA ASP A 47 3.09 -6.41 -18.07
C ASP A 47 4.35 -5.54 -18.01
N PRO A 48 5.40 -5.81 -18.81
CA PRO A 48 6.60 -4.97 -18.91
C PRO A 48 6.31 -3.49 -19.19
N ARG A 49 5.16 -3.18 -19.82
CA ARG A 49 4.67 -1.81 -20.05
C ARG A 49 4.14 -1.11 -18.79
N GLY A 50 3.80 -1.84 -17.73
CA GLY A 50 3.30 -1.32 -16.46
C GLY A 50 4.40 -0.84 -15.50
N LEU A 51 5.67 -1.14 -15.77
CA LEU A 51 6.81 -0.55 -15.06
C LEU A 51 6.83 0.99 -15.23
N LEU A 52 6.32 1.49 -16.35
CA LEU A 52 6.18 2.93 -16.61
C LEU A 52 5.02 3.57 -15.82
N ASP A 53 3.99 2.80 -15.46
CA ASP A 53 2.89 3.26 -14.58
C ASP A 53 3.36 3.36 -13.12
N LEU A 54 4.30 2.51 -12.69
CA LEU A 54 5.00 2.64 -11.41
C LEU A 54 5.82 3.94 -11.38
N ALA A 55 6.49 4.29 -12.49
CA ALA A 55 7.25 5.53 -12.62
C ALA A 55 6.38 6.80 -12.80
N ARG A 56 5.13 6.66 -13.28
CA ARG A 56 4.17 7.78 -13.48
C ARG A 56 3.15 7.94 -12.36
N GLY A 57 3.19 7.09 -11.33
CA GLY A 57 2.29 7.20 -10.19
C GLY A 57 0.85 6.73 -10.47
N GLY A 58 0.66 5.65 -11.24
CA GLY A 58 -0.58 4.86 -11.32
C GLY A 58 -1.92 5.62 -11.41
N ARG A 59 -3.04 4.95 -11.08
CA ARG A 59 -4.34 5.62 -10.86
C ARG A 59 -4.65 5.64 -9.38
N ASN A 60 -4.92 6.82 -8.84
CA ASN A 60 -5.33 6.96 -7.45
C ASN A 60 -6.81 6.57 -7.30
N ARG A 61 -7.07 5.27 -7.13
CA ARG A 61 -8.43 4.71 -7.06
C ARG A 61 -9.11 5.01 -5.71
N PHE A 62 -8.32 5.21 -4.67
CA PHE A 62 -8.81 5.54 -3.35
C PHE A 62 -8.41 6.97 -3.02
N ARG A 63 -9.39 7.79 -2.63
CA ARG A 63 -9.17 9.15 -2.14
C ARG A 63 -9.68 9.21 -0.71
N GLY A 64 -8.85 9.66 0.21
CA GLY A 64 -9.17 9.74 1.63
C GLY A 64 -7.90 9.64 2.49
N GLY A 65 -8.09 9.69 3.81
CA GLY A 65 -7.04 9.52 4.82
C GLY A 65 -7.23 8.21 5.57
N GLY A 66 -7.08 8.26 6.91
CA GLY A 66 -7.26 7.10 7.79
C GLY A 66 -5.96 6.36 8.09
N PHE A 67 -4.83 6.84 7.57
CA PHE A 67 -3.50 6.42 7.99
C PHE A 67 -3.05 7.16 9.24
N ARG A 68 -2.26 6.50 10.10
CA ARG A 68 -1.62 7.13 11.26
C ARG A 68 -0.85 8.37 10.83
N SER A 69 -0.79 9.39 11.69
CA SER A 69 -0.15 10.67 11.39
C SER A 69 1.32 10.57 10.97
N GLU A 70 2.00 9.47 11.31
CA GLU A 70 3.37 9.20 10.89
C GLU A 70 3.49 8.72 9.42
N PHE A 71 2.39 8.30 8.81
CA PHE A 71 2.28 7.88 7.41
C PHE A 71 1.43 8.84 6.57
N ASP A 72 0.72 9.75 7.22
CA ASP A 72 -0.13 10.73 6.54
C ASP A 72 0.69 11.93 6.08
N ASP A 73 0.90 12.01 4.76
CA ASP A 73 1.56 13.11 4.07
C ASP A 73 0.59 14.25 3.68
N GLY A 74 -0.69 14.14 4.07
CA GLY A 74 -1.76 15.06 3.68
C GLY A 74 -2.20 14.90 2.22
N THR A 75 -1.68 13.91 1.50
CA THR A 75 -2.07 13.62 0.12
C THR A 75 -3.05 12.47 0.05
N THR A 76 -3.72 12.35 -1.10
CA THR A 76 -4.65 11.24 -1.35
C THR A 76 -3.95 9.98 -1.87
N GLY A 77 -2.62 9.99 -2.06
CA GLY A 77 -1.87 8.98 -2.83
C GLY A 77 -1.32 7.79 -2.02
N GLN A 78 -1.52 7.76 -0.70
CA GLN A 78 -0.85 6.83 0.22
C GLN A 78 -1.10 5.35 -0.11
N VAL A 79 -2.34 4.97 -0.45
CA VAL A 79 -2.67 3.58 -0.83
C VAL A 79 -1.90 3.15 -2.09
N ARG A 80 -1.81 4.04 -3.08
CA ARG A 80 -1.06 3.77 -4.31
C ARG A 80 0.43 3.61 -4.01
N HIS A 81 0.98 4.51 -3.21
CA HIS A 81 2.38 4.47 -2.80
C HIS A 81 2.70 3.15 -2.08
N PHE A 82 1.96 2.85 -1.02
CA PHE A 82 2.11 1.63 -0.24
C PHE A 82 2.08 0.38 -1.12
N THR A 83 1.03 0.20 -1.94
CA THR A 83 0.88 -1.01 -2.76
C THR A 83 1.90 -1.10 -3.90
N GLY A 84 2.37 0.03 -4.42
CA GLY A 84 3.47 0.07 -5.39
C GLY A 84 4.80 -0.39 -4.79
N ILE A 85 5.12 0.04 -3.57
CA ILE A 85 6.31 -0.41 -2.86
C ILE A 85 6.20 -1.87 -2.44
N ALA A 86 5.05 -2.29 -1.90
CA ALA A 86 4.84 -3.66 -1.41
C ALA A 86 4.99 -4.73 -2.51
N VAL A 87 4.61 -4.44 -3.75
CA VAL A 87 4.73 -5.40 -4.87
C VAL A 87 6.12 -5.39 -5.51
N ALA A 88 6.92 -4.34 -5.33
CA ALA A 88 8.21 -4.20 -6.01
C ALA A 88 9.14 -5.42 -5.81
N PRO A 89 9.31 -5.97 -4.59
CA PRO A 89 10.15 -7.15 -4.38
C PRO A 89 9.75 -8.39 -5.20
N VAL A 90 8.46 -8.49 -5.59
CA VAL A 90 7.91 -9.59 -6.38
C VAL A 90 8.09 -9.38 -7.90
N LEU A 91 8.21 -8.13 -8.34
CA LEU A 91 8.33 -7.80 -9.77
C LEU A 91 9.78 -7.75 -10.25
N ILE A 92 10.68 -7.17 -9.46
CA ILE A 92 12.04 -6.83 -9.89
C ILE A 92 13.13 -7.60 -9.12
N GLY A 93 12.75 -8.46 -8.16
CA GLY A 93 13.66 -9.24 -7.33
C GLY A 93 14.39 -8.43 -6.25
N GLU A 94 15.11 -9.11 -5.35
CA GLU A 94 15.77 -8.50 -4.18
C GLU A 94 16.82 -7.43 -4.56
N SER A 95 17.60 -7.66 -5.62
CA SER A 95 18.65 -6.74 -6.06
C SER A 95 18.10 -5.38 -6.49
N ALA A 96 16.89 -5.34 -7.06
CA ALA A 96 16.23 -4.11 -7.46
C ALA A 96 15.36 -3.51 -6.33
N THR A 97 15.09 -4.29 -5.27
CA THR A 97 14.53 -3.76 -4.01
C THR A 97 15.55 -2.85 -3.31
N ARG A 98 16.84 -3.20 -3.32
CA ARG A 98 17.93 -2.27 -2.89
C ARG A 98 18.03 -1.02 -3.76
N TRP A 99 17.63 -1.09 -5.03
CA TRP A 99 17.54 0.09 -5.90
C TRP A 99 16.31 0.94 -5.55
N ALA A 100 15.14 0.32 -5.32
CA ALA A 100 13.95 0.99 -4.85
C ALA A 100 14.16 1.67 -3.48
N MET A 101 14.89 1.03 -2.55
CA MET A 101 15.30 1.67 -1.28
C MET A 101 16.14 2.93 -1.53
N ARG A 102 17.08 2.92 -2.48
CA ARG A 102 17.86 4.14 -2.84
C ARG A 102 16.99 5.24 -3.45
N THR A 103 15.90 4.89 -4.12
CA THR A 103 14.95 5.87 -4.68
C THR A 103 13.99 6.41 -3.60
N VAL A 104 13.56 5.56 -2.66
CA VAL A 104 12.74 5.90 -1.49
C VAL A 104 13.52 6.72 -0.44
N LEU A 105 14.83 6.50 -0.32
CA LEU A 105 15.75 7.26 0.55
C LEU A 105 16.06 8.67 0.01
N ARG A 106 15.41 9.13 -1.07
CA ARG A 106 15.52 10.53 -1.50
C ARG A 106 14.70 11.47 -0.63
N ASP A 107 13.62 10.97 -0.03
CA ASP A 107 12.88 11.74 0.96
C ASP A 107 13.60 11.66 2.31
N PRO A 108 13.55 12.73 3.13
CA PRO A 108 14.12 12.70 4.47
C PRO A 108 13.62 11.46 5.24
N GLU A 109 14.50 10.80 5.99
CA GLU A 109 14.15 9.61 6.80
C GLU A 109 13.00 9.88 7.78
N THR A 110 12.74 11.15 8.08
CA THR A 110 11.65 11.60 8.95
C THR A 110 10.30 11.76 8.24
N SER A 111 10.26 11.69 6.91
CA SER A 111 9.05 11.93 6.10
C SER A 111 8.03 10.79 6.20
N ALA A 112 6.75 11.13 6.03
CA ALA A 112 5.65 10.18 6.00
C ALA A 112 5.80 9.15 4.86
N ASP A 113 6.22 9.58 3.67
CA ASP A 113 6.43 8.72 2.51
C ASP A 113 7.55 7.70 2.73
N HIS A 114 8.64 8.11 3.41
CA HIS A 114 9.71 7.20 3.78
C HIS A 114 9.19 6.11 4.74
N ARG A 115 8.51 6.52 5.82
CA ARG A 115 7.93 5.59 6.81
C ARG A 115 6.92 4.64 6.19
N LEU A 116 6.04 5.13 5.32
CA LEU A 116 5.04 4.33 4.63
C LEU A 116 5.69 3.32 3.66
N SER A 117 6.81 3.69 3.04
CA SER A 117 7.60 2.77 2.20
C SER A 117 8.24 1.65 3.02
N ILE A 118 8.79 1.96 4.19
CA ILE A 118 9.34 0.93 5.10
C ILE A 118 8.25 -0.04 5.52
N ALA A 119 7.09 0.46 5.97
CA ALA A 119 5.97 -0.40 6.34
C ALA A 119 5.48 -1.28 5.17
N ALA A 120 5.49 -0.77 3.95
CA ALA A 120 5.16 -1.55 2.74
C ALA A 120 6.15 -2.69 2.46
N LEU A 121 7.44 -2.45 2.68
CA LEU A 121 8.48 -3.48 2.54
C LEU A 121 8.35 -4.54 3.65
N GLU A 122 8.08 -4.12 4.89
CA GLU A 122 7.84 -5.04 6.01
C GLU A 122 6.63 -5.94 5.76
N PHE A 123 5.52 -5.37 5.27
CA PHE A 123 4.34 -6.13 4.86
C PHE A 123 4.64 -7.15 3.76
N SER A 124 5.37 -6.73 2.72
CA SER A 124 5.77 -7.60 1.61
C SER A 124 6.64 -8.76 2.08
N ALA A 125 7.65 -8.47 2.91
CA ALA A 125 8.53 -9.48 3.49
C ALA A 125 7.75 -10.44 4.39
N ALA A 126 6.86 -9.93 5.24
CA ALA A 126 6.07 -10.75 6.15
C ALA A 126 5.18 -11.76 5.41
N LEU A 127 4.55 -11.36 4.29
CA LEU A 127 3.78 -12.27 3.44
C LEU A 127 4.67 -13.33 2.76
N ARG A 128 5.78 -12.89 2.16
CA ARG A 128 6.70 -13.76 1.40
C ARG A 128 7.42 -14.77 2.29
N GLU A 129 7.70 -14.40 3.53
CA GLU A 129 8.36 -15.23 4.55
C GLU A 129 7.35 -16.02 5.39
N ALA A 130 6.06 -15.96 5.04
CA ALA A 130 4.96 -16.60 5.77
C ALA A 130 4.87 -16.22 7.28
N ARG A 131 5.36 -15.04 7.65
CA ARG A 131 5.16 -14.44 8.99
C ARG A 131 3.75 -13.89 9.18
N ILE A 132 3.10 -13.50 8.08
CA ILE A 132 1.66 -13.22 8.03
C ILE A 132 1.04 -14.04 6.91
N HIS A 133 -0.12 -14.64 7.17
CA HIS A 133 -0.90 -15.31 6.14
C HIS A 133 -1.71 -14.25 5.35
N PRO A 134 -1.96 -14.41 4.04
CA PRO A 134 -2.78 -13.47 3.28
C PRO A 134 -4.16 -13.17 3.89
N ALA A 135 -4.75 -14.14 4.58
CA ALA A 135 -6.02 -13.98 5.32
C ALA A 135 -5.93 -12.92 6.44
N ASP A 136 -4.75 -12.73 7.04
CA ASP A 136 -4.51 -11.79 8.12
C ASP A 136 -4.05 -10.41 7.61
N ALA A 137 -3.83 -10.27 6.30
CA ALA A 137 -3.28 -9.05 5.71
C ALA A 137 -4.15 -7.81 5.98
N GLY A 138 -5.47 -7.95 5.95
CA GLY A 138 -6.40 -6.86 6.28
C GLY A 138 -6.27 -6.41 7.73
N ALA A 139 -6.16 -7.36 8.66
CA ALA A 139 -5.94 -7.07 10.07
C ALA A 139 -4.59 -6.37 10.29
N TRP A 140 -3.53 -6.86 9.64
CA TRP A 140 -2.21 -6.24 9.70
C TRP A 140 -2.25 -4.77 9.25
N ILE A 141 -2.91 -4.48 8.12
CA ILE A 141 -3.06 -3.11 7.59
C ILE A 141 -3.74 -2.21 8.61
N ARG A 142 -4.86 -2.66 9.20
CA ARG A 142 -5.60 -1.89 10.21
C ARG A 142 -4.75 -1.63 11.46
N GLU A 143 -4.03 -2.65 11.93
CA GLU A 143 -3.23 -2.56 13.15
C GLU A 143 -2.01 -1.65 13.00
N HIS A 144 -1.33 -1.75 11.85
CA HIS A 144 -0.04 -1.10 11.65
C HIS A 144 -0.19 0.27 11.01
N LEU A 145 -1.11 0.44 10.07
CA LEU A 145 -1.22 1.64 9.23
C LEU A 145 -2.38 2.54 9.61
N ALA A 146 -3.51 1.99 10.06
CA ALA A 146 -4.70 2.80 10.29
C ALA A 146 -4.58 3.65 11.55
N THR A 147 -5.14 4.86 11.51
CA THR A 147 -5.34 5.65 12.74
C THR A 147 -6.11 4.79 13.73
N ARG A 148 -5.63 4.67 14.98
CA ARG A 148 -6.44 4.04 16.01
C ARG A 148 -7.75 4.79 16.11
N ALA A 149 -8.87 4.09 15.91
CA ALA A 149 -10.17 4.61 16.25
C ALA A 149 -10.13 5.00 17.74
N ARG A 150 -10.44 6.27 18.03
CA ARG A 150 -10.75 6.69 19.40
C ARG A 150 -12.17 6.28 19.75
#